data_AF-A0A9D6SZ63-F1
#
_entry.id   AF-A0A9D6SZ63-F1
#
_cell.length_a   1.000
_cell.length_b   1.000
_cell.length_c   1.000
_cell.angle_alpha   90.00
_cell.angle_beta   90.00
_cell.angle_gamma   90.00
#
_symmetry.space_group_name_H-M   'P 1'
#
loop_
_entity.id
_entity.type
_entity.pdbx_description
1 polymer ?
#
loop_
_entity_poly.entity_id
_entity_poly.type
_entity_poly.pdbx_seq_one_letter_code
_entity_poly.pdbx_strand_id
1 'polypeptide(L)'
;MAQPPFTVIDDGRVLEVEDTEGVALAERAASAGRPVAIDREARAAYLGVAARERARVLATLEAPDFSLPDLDGRLHALSAHRGRKVLLVAYASW
;
A
#
# COMPACT_ATOMS: atom_id res chain seq x y z
N MET A 1 11.87 -7.81 28.97
CA MET A 1 10.66 -7.53 28.17
C MET A 1 11.09 -7.55 26.72
N ALA A 2 10.46 -8.34 25.85
CA ALA A 2 10.79 -8.33 24.42
C ALA A 2 10.36 -6.98 23.83
N GLN A 3 11.23 -6.35 23.06
CA GLN A 3 10.87 -5.14 22.33
C GLN A 3 9.80 -5.51 21.29
N PRO A 4 8.73 -4.73 21.12
CA PRO A 4 7.72 -5.08 20.13
C PRO A 4 8.34 -5.10 18.70
N PRO A 5 7.72 -5.76 17.70
CA PRO A 5 8.29 -5.87 16.34
C PRO A 5 8.02 -4.63 15.49
N PHE A 6 8.88 -4.32 14.53
CA PHE A 6 8.68 -3.23 13.57
C PHE A 6 7.82 -3.72 12.39
N THR A 7 6.75 -3.00 12.08
CA THR A 7 5.81 -3.39 11.03
C THR A 7 6.24 -2.79 9.68
N VAL A 8 6.56 -3.64 8.70
CA VAL A 8 6.80 -3.22 7.32
C VAL A 8 5.62 -3.62 6.45
N ILE A 9 5.03 -2.65 5.75
CA ILE A 9 4.04 -2.87 4.71
C ILE A 9 4.75 -2.76 3.36
N ASP A 10 5.07 -3.89 2.75
CA ASP A 10 5.74 -3.97 1.44
C ASP A 10 4.75 -4.40 0.36
N ASP A 11 4.35 -3.45 -0.50
CA ASP A 11 3.40 -3.71 -1.59
C ASP A 11 2.09 -4.39 -1.11
N GLY A 12 1.56 -3.89 0.01
CA GLY A 12 0.33 -4.41 0.63
C GLY A 12 0.51 -5.66 1.49
N ARG A 13 1.72 -6.22 1.60
CA ARG A 13 2.04 -7.32 2.53
C ARG A 13 2.57 -6.78 3.84
N VAL A 14 2.00 -7.26 4.94
CA VAL A 14 2.45 -6.91 6.29
C VAL A 14 3.54 -7.91 6.72
N LEU A 15 4.67 -7.39 7.18
CA LEU A 15 5.81 -8.11 7.69
C LEU A 15 6.15 -7.56 9.08
N GLU A 16 6.33 -8.43 10.06
CA GLU A 16 6.82 -8.07 11.38
C GLU A 16 8.29 -8.46 11.46
N VAL A 17 9.17 -7.48 11.69
CA VAL A 17 10.63 -7.65 11.67
C VAL A 17 11.28 -7.00 12.88
N GLU A 18 12.55 -7.26 13.10
CA GLU A 18 13.33 -6.49 14.08
C GLU A 18 13.48 -5.03 13.63
N ASP A 19 13.62 -4.10 14.58
CA ASP A 19 13.65 -2.65 14.30
C ASP A 19 14.75 -2.26 13.29
N THR A 20 15.97 -2.77 13.49
CA THR A 20 17.10 -2.49 12.60
C THR A 20 16.90 -3.05 11.20
N GLU A 21 16.24 -4.21 11.08
CA GLU A 21 15.89 -4.81 9.81
C GLU A 21 14.80 -4.00 9.09
N GLY A 22 13.77 -3.57 9.81
CA GLY A 22 12.70 -2.72 9.27
C GLY A 22 13.22 -1.40 8.71
N VAL A 23 14.11 -0.74 9.45
CA VAL A 23 14.80 0.49 9.00
C VAL A 23 15.67 0.21 7.77
N ALA A 24 16.47 -0.85 7.78
CA ALA A 24 17.33 -1.21 6.65
C ALA A 24 16.53 -1.54 5.37
N LEU A 25 15.38 -2.22 5.51
CA LEU A 25 14.45 -2.48 4.41
C LEU A 25 13.91 -1.18 3.82
N ALA A 26 13.52 -0.23 4.66
CA ALA A 26 13.04 1.09 4.25
C ALA A 26 14.12 1.89 3.51
N GLU A 27 15.34 1.94 4.04
CA GLU A 27 16.47 2.62 3.40
C GLU A 27 16.83 2.00 2.04
N ARG A 28 16.87 0.66 1.97
CA ARG A 28 17.10 -0.05 0.72
C ARG A 28 16.03 0.26 -0.31
N ALA A 29 14.75 0.26 0.08
CA ALA A 29 13.65 0.61 -0.81
C ALA A 29 13.77 2.05 -1.34
N ALA A 30 14.10 3.01 -0.45
CA ALA A 30 14.34 4.40 -0.84
C ALA A 30 15.50 4.52 -1.83
N SER A 31 16.61 3.82 -1.60
CA SER A 31 17.77 3.81 -2.52
C SER A 31 17.43 3.22 -3.89
N ALA A 32 16.47 2.30 -3.95
CA ALA A 32 15.94 1.74 -5.19
C ALA A 32 14.90 2.66 -5.89
N GLY A 33 14.69 3.88 -5.40
CA GLY A 33 13.73 4.83 -5.95
C GLY A 33 12.26 4.47 -5.68
N ARG A 34 12.01 3.62 -4.68
CA ARG A 34 10.65 3.33 -4.21
C ARG A 34 10.20 4.46 -3.26
N PRO A 35 8.91 4.85 -3.29
CA PRO A 35 8.37 5.78 -2.31
C PRO A 35 8.32 5.07 -0.95
N VAL A 36 8.82 5.73 0.08
CA VAL A 36 8.91 5.19 1.44
C VAL A 36 8.32 6.22 2.41
N ALA A 37 7.45 5.74 3.30
CA ALA A 37 7.05 6.47 4.50
C ALA A 37 7.50 5.66 5.71
N ILE A 38 8.14 6.30 6.67
CA ILE A 38 8.62 5.64 7.89
C ILE A 38 8.19 6.47 9.10
N ASP A 39 7.62 5.79 10.09
CA ASP A 39 7.32 6.32 11.41
C ASP A 39 8.12 5.51 12.43
N ARG A 40 9.14 6.13 13.01
CA ARG A 40 10.02 5.48 13.99
C ARG A 40 9.37 5.37 15.38
N GLU A 41 8.41 6.25 15.70
CA GLU A 41 7.69 6.21 16.97
C GLU A 41 6.63 5.11 16.95
N ALA A 42 5.85 5.04 15.87
CA ALA A 42 4.92 3.94 15.63
C ALA A 42 5.62 2.63 15.25
N ARG A 43 6.92 2.69 14.91
CA ARG A 43 7.76 1.57 14.46
C ARG A 43 7.16 0.85 13.26
N ALA A 44 6.80 1.65 12.26
CA ALA A 44 6.18 1.17 11.04
C ALA A 44 6.82 1.83 9.81
N ALA A 45 6.89 1.09 8.70
CA ALA A 45 7.25 1.64 7.40
C ALA A 45 6.32 1.12 6.30
N TYR A 46 5.97 1.99 5.37
CA TYR A 46 5.31 1.63 4.12
C TYR A 46 6.29 1.77 2.95
N LEU A 47 6.45 0.69 2.19
CA LEU A 47 7.30 0.60 1.01
C LEU A 47 6.41 0.48 -0.23
N GLY A 48 6.24 1.58 -0.96
CA GLY A 48 5.39 1.57 -2.15
C GLY A 48 6.08 0.93 -3.36
N VAL A 49 5.30 0.69 -4.41
CA VAL A 49 5.78 0.15 -5.69
C VAL A 49 6.80 1.09 -6.36
N ALA A 50 7.79 0.54 -7.05
CA ALA A 50 8.80 1.34 -7.77
C ALA A 50 8.16 2.20 -8.88
N ALA A 51 8.74 3.38 -9.16
CA ALA A 51 8.18 4.32 -10.15
C ALA A 51 7.99 3.70 -11.55
N ARG A 52 8.96 2.88 -11.99
CA ARG A 52 8.88 2.16 -13.27
C ARG A 52 7.72 1.17 -13.32
N GLU A 53 7.46 0.47 -12.22
CA GLU A 53 6.36 -0.49 -12.13
C GLU A 53 5.01 0.25 -12.15
N ARG A 54 4.88 1.35 -11.38
CA ARG A 54 3.69 2.20 -11.42
C ARG A 54 3.44 2.74 -12.83
N ALA A 55 4.47 3.19 -13.53
CA ALA A 55 4.35 3.67 -14.91
C ALA A 55 3.91 2.57 -15.88
N ARG A 56 4.41 1.33 -15.70
CA ARG A 56 3.98 0.17 -16.50
C ARG A 56 2.50 -0.13 -16.33
N VAL A 57 2.00 -0.12 -15.09
CA VAL A 57 0.57 -0.34 -14.80
C VAL A 57 -0.28 0.79 -15.38
N LEU A 58 0.12 2.06 -15.21
CA LEU A 58 -0.62 3.19 -15.79
C LEU A 58 -0.70 3.13 -17.32
N ALA A 59 0.33 2.61 -17.99
CA ALA A 59 0.36 2.49 -19.44
C ALA A 59 -0.64 1.47 -20.00
N THR A 60 -1.18 0.55 -19.19
CA THR A 60 -2.22 -0.39 -19.65
C THR A 60 -3.57 0.30 -19.84
N LEU A 61 -3.77 1.46 -19.18
CA LEU A 61 -5.06 2.16 -19.07
C LEU A 61 -6.18 1.31 -18.45
N GLU A 62 -5.84 0.17 -17.84
CA GLU A 62 -6.78 -0.70 -17.15
C GLU A 62 -6.78 -0.34 -15.67
N ALA A 63 -7.96 0.01 -15.14
CA ALA A 63 -8.12 0.17 -13.70
C ALA A 63 -8.01 -1.20 -13.01
N PRO A 64 -7.22 -1.34 -11.93
CA PRO A 64 -7.13 -2.58 -11.18
C PRO A 64 -8.48 -2.92 -10.57
N ASP A 65 -8.89 -4.18 -10.68
CA ASP A 65 -10.14 -4.63 -10.06
C ASP A 65 -9.92 -4.91 -8.57
N PHE A 66 -10.88 -4.51 -7.75
CA PHE A 66 -10.90 -4.78 -6.32
C PHE A 66 -12.35 -4.81 -5.83
N SER A 67 -12.58 -5.48 -4.70
CA SER A 67 -13.90 -5.56 -4.06
C SER A 67 -13.84 -4.91 -2.68
N LEU A 68 -14.74 -3.97 -2.43
CA LEU A 68 -14.92 -3.35 -1.11
C LEU A 68 -16.33 -3.64 -0.58
N PRO A 69 -16.50 -3.81 0.74
CA PRO A 69 -17.83 -3.87 1.35
C PRO A 69 -18.48 -2.49 1.35
N ASP A 70 -19.80 -2.45 1.16
CA ASP A 70 -20.62 -1.29 1.52
C ASP A 70 -20.92 -1.25 3.03
N LEU A 71 -21.77 -0.31 3.45
CA LEU A 71 -22.16 -0.15 4.86
C LEU A 71 -22.93 -1.35 5.43
N ASP A 72 -23.58 -2.15 4.57
CA ASP A 72 -24.29 -3.37 4.93
C ASP A 72 -23.37 -4.61 4.85
N GLY A 73 -22.07 -4.42 4.58
CA GLY A 73 -21.07 -5.47 4.44
C GLY A 73 -21.11 -6.21 3.10
N ARG A 74 -21.94 -5.78 2.14
CA ARG A 74 -22.06 -6.43 0.84
C ARG A 74 -20.89 -6.03 -0.05
N LEU A 75 -20.24 -7.01 -0.65
CA LEU A 75 -19.09 -6.77 -1.51
C LEU A 75 -19.52 -6.23 -2.88
N HIS A 76 -18.87 -5.13 -3.30
CA HIS A 76 -18.99 -4.54 -4.63
C HIS A 76 -17.62 -4.52 -5.31
N ALA A 77 -17.54 -5.12 -6.50
CA ALA A 77 -16.34 -5.08 -7.33
C ALA A 77 -16.31 -3.83 -8.19
N LEU A 78 -15.14 -3.21 -8.37
CA LEU A 78 -14.97 -2.07 -9.28
C LEU A 78 -15.40 -2.42 -10.71
N SER A 79 -15.09 -3.65 -11.15
CA SER A 79 -15.46 -4.15 -12.48
C SER A 79 -16.95 -4.19 -12.76
N ALA A 80 -17.81 -4.22 -11.73
CA ALA A 80 -19.27 -4.13 -11.89
C ALA A 80 -19.72 -2.76 -12.45
N HIS A 81 -18.84 -1.76 -12.48
CA HIS A 81 -19.10 -0.45 -13.04
C HIS A 81 -18.52 -0.23 -14.45
N ARG A 82 -17.94 -1.26 -15.09
CA ARG A 82 -17.46 -1.16 -16.48
C ARG A 82 -18.55 -0.63 -17.42
N GLY A 83 -18.13 0.15 -18.41
CA GLY A 83 -19.04 0.84 -19.35
C GLY A 83 -19.64 2.15 -18.82
N ARG A 84 -19.34 2.55 -17.57
CA ARG A 84 -19.77 3.83 -16.99
C ARG A 84 -18.56 4.67 -16.59
N LYS A 85 -18.72 6.00 -16.63
CA LYS A 85 -17.74 6.91 -16.01
C LYS A 85 -17.92 6.85 -14.49
N VAL A 86 -16.85 6.57 -13.77
CA VAL A 86 -16.84 6.42 -12.32
C VAL A 86 -15.77 7.33 -11.74
N LEU A 87 -16.10 8.03 -10.65
CA LEU A 87 -15.15 8.77 -9.83
C LEU A 87 -14.90 7.98 -8.54
N LEU A 88 -13.65 7.63 -8.27
CA LEU A 88 -13.24 7.02 -7.00
C LEU A 88 -12.69 8.10 -6.07
N VAL A 89 -13.18 8.12 -4.83
CA VAL A 89 -12.73 9.04 -3.77
C VAL A 89 -12.16 8.19 -2.64
N ALA A 90 -10.83 8.22 -2.47
CA ALA A 90 -10.17 7.62 -1.31
C ALA A 90 -10.10 8.66 -0.18
N TYR A 91 -10.76 8.37 0.94
CA TYR A 91 -10.93 9.30 2.06
C TYR A 91 -10.83 8.57 3.39
N ALA A 92 -10.39 9.30 4.41
CA ALA A 92 -10.45 8.92 5.81
C ALA A 92 -10.86 10.15 6.64
N SER A 93 -11.63 9.94 7.72
CA SER A 93 -12.24 11.03 8.51
C SER A 93 -11.35 11.63 9.59
N TRP A 94 -10.06 11.30 9.60
CA TRP A 94 -9.11 11.62 10.65
C TRP A 94 -7.87 12.28 10.07
#